data_AF-A0A7W6AAV8-F1
#
_entry.id   AF-A0A7W6AAV8-F1
#
_cell.length_a   1.000
_cell.length_b   1.000
_cell.length_c   1.000
_cell.angle_alpha   90.00
_cell.angle_beta   90.00
_cell.angle_gamma   90.00
#
_symmetry.space_group_name_H-M   'P 1'
#
loop_
_entity.id
_entity.type
_entity.pdbx_description
1 polymer ?
#
loop_
_entity_poly.entity_id
_entity_poly.type
_entity_poly.pdbx_seq_one_letter_code
_entity_poly.pdbx_strand_id
1 'polypeptide(L)'
;MSKPVTLRLLDTTVDAGPGLRSRIVERPGMGLAEADLVALVEDVRSIASSVLDDRDLTYGIFSGDPETLSRTVLTVVYEKRGGRPVAFNALAILDADLGGRSVEILHLGLVMVRPDVRGKGLSATLYGLTCVLLFVRRQCRAVWVSSVTQVPAVVGMVAETFSDVYPGRPVARRSFQHERLAQQIMGRWRHAFGVGDEAGFDADRFVITDAYTGGSDELKKTLETAAKHRDAIYNDLCAAELDYGRGDDLLQIGQIDMRAASRYLAKVASPDTVPGLLGRFALLTIQAALLPLVHWLDHTQPWGSLRAWKT
;
A
#
# COMPACT_ATOMS: atom_id res chain seq x y z
N MET A 1 9.85 36.14 0.23
CA MET A 1 8.59 35.48 0.66
C MET A 1 8.33 34.33 -0.31
N SER A 2 8.78 33.14 0.04
CA SER A 2 8.53 31.94 -0.77
C SER A 2 7.03 31.66 -0.75
N LYS A 3 6.38 31.63 -1.92
CA LYS A 3 4.99 31.16 -2.00
C LYS A 3 4.94 29.75 -1.40
N PRO A 4 3.98 29.43 -0.51
CA PRO A 4 3.82 28.06 -0.06
C PRO A 4 3.61 27.18 -1.29
N VAL A 5 4.41 26.12 -1.41
CA VAL A 5 4.22 25.11 -2.45
C VAL A 5 2.83 24.53 -2.20
N THR A 6 1.86 24.84 -3.07
CA THR A 6 0.53 24.25 -3.00
C THR A 6 0.72 22.74 -3.18
N LEU A 7 0.48 21.96 -2.11
CA LEU A 7 0.43 20.50 -2.18
C LEU A 7 -0.66 20.13 -3.18
N ARG A 8 -0.28 19.81 -4.42
CA ARG A 8 -1.22 19.42 -5.47
C ARG A 8 -1.63 17.98 -5.22
N LEU A 9 -2.52 17.73 -4.27
CA LEU A 9 -3.01 16.39 -3.91
C LEU A 9 -3.69 15.70 -5.10
N LEU A 10 -3.56 14.38 -5.20
CA LEU A 10 -4.22 13.58 -6.22
C LEU A 10 -5.70 13.40 -5.87
N ASP A 11 -6.61 13.85 -6.73
CA ASP A 11 -7.99 13.38 -6.81
C ASP A 11 -8.30 13.12 -8.28
N THR A 12 -8.44 11.85 -8.65
CA THR A 12 -8.64 11.46 -10.04
C THR A 12 -9.60 10.28 -10.17
N THR A 13 -10.29 10.22 -11.31
CA THR A 13 -11.12 9.08 -11.69
C THR A 13 -10.56 8.41 -12.93
N VAL A 14 -10.44 7.09 -12.89
CA VAL A 14 -9.88 6.26 -13.95
C VAL A 14 -10.81 5.09 -14.26
N ASP A 15 -10.76 4.59 -15.49
CA ASP A 15 -11.51 3.40 -15.88
C ASP A 15 -10.97 2.17 -15.13
N ALA A 16 -11.86 1.36 -14.55
CA ALA A 16 -11.52 0.17 -13.78
C ALA A 16 -11.98 -1.12 -14.48
N GLY A 17 -12.33 -1.05 -15.77
CA GLY A 17 -12.87 -2.13 -16.56
C GLY A 17 -14.36 -1.96 -16.92
N PRO A 18 -14.96 -2.96 -17.59
CA PRO A 18 -16.34 -2.89 -18.07
C PRO A 18 -17.33 -2.57 -16.94
N GLY A 19 -18.02 -1.44 -17.08
CA GLY A 19 -19.03 -1.01 -16.12
C GLY A 19 -18.49 -0.45 -14.80
N LEU A 20 -17.18 -0.30 -14.62
CA LEU A 20 -16.56 0.14 -13.37
C LEU A 20 -15.68 1.37 -13.55
N ARG A 21 -15.65 2.24 -12.53
CA ARG A 21 -14.73 3.38 -12.43
C ARG A 21 -14.04 3.36 -11.07
N SER A 22 -12.81 3.81 -11.00
CA SER A 22 -12.04 3.95 -9.76
C SER A 22 -11.78 5.42 -9.49
N ARG A 23 -12.04 5.89 -8.27
CA ARG A 23 -11.63 7.21 -7.78
C ARG A 23 -10.45 7.01 -6.82
N ILE A 24 -9.38 7.77 -7.02
CA ILE A 24 -8.16 7.72 -6.20
C ILE A 24 -7.96 9.10 -5.59
N VAL A 25 -7.94 9.16 -4.26
CA VAL A 25 -7.80 10.39 -3.48
C VAL A 25 -6.62 10.28 -2.52
N GLU A 26 -5.63 11.15 -2.67
CA GLU A 26 -4.48 11.29 -1.78
C GLU A 26 -4.78 12.32 -0.69
N ARG A 27 -4.57 11.92 0.57
CA ARG A 27 -4.76 12.73 1.78
C ARG A 27 -6.14 13.41 1.81
N PRO A 28 -7.25 12.65 1.72
CA PRO A 28 -8.61 13.20 1.63
C PRO A 28 -8.95 14.18 2.77
N GLY A 29 -8.41 13.99 3.98
CA GLY A 29 -8.59 14.94 5.09
C GLY A 29 -7.97 16.33 4.89
N MET A 30 -7.11 16.50 3.88
CA MET A 30 -6.53 17.79 3.50
C MET A 30 -7.10 18.33 2.18
N GLY A 31 -7.59 17.43 1.31
CA GLY A 31 -7.94 17.75 -0.07
C GLY A 31 -9.44 17.90 -0.35
N LEU A 32 -10.30 17.30 0.47
CA LEU A 32 -11.74 17.29 0.26
C LEU A 32 -12.47 18.25 1.20
N ALA A 33 -13.63 18.73 0.76
CA ALA A 33 -14.58 19.39 1.65
C ALA A 33 -15.16 18.38 2.66
N GLU A 34 -15.59 18.85 3.82
CA GLU A 34 -16.12 18.01 4.90
C GLU A 34 -17.26 17.09 4.44
N ALA A 35 -18.22 17.62 3.67
CA ALA A 35 -19.34 16.84 3.13
C ALA A 35 -18.87 15.70 2.20
N ASP A 36 -17.88 15.98 1.34
CA ASP A 36 -17.31 14.96 0.43
C ASP A 36 -16.50 13.91 1.20
N LEU A 37 -15.81 14.32 2.27
CA LEU A 37 -15.06 13.44 3.14
C LEU A 37 -16.00 12.47 3.88
N VAL A 38 -17.09 12.99 4.44
CA VAL A 38 -18.12 12.18 5.10
C VAL A 38 -18.72 11.16 4.14
N ALA A 39 -19.14 11.58 2.95
CA ALA A 39 -19.68 10.68 1.93
C ALA A 39 -18.67 9.59 1.52
N LEU A 40 -17.40 9.95 1.37
CA LEU A 40 -16.34 9.00 1.03
C LEU A 40 -16.10 7.95 2.14
N VAL A 41 -16.17 8.36 3.40
CA VAL A 41 -16.06 7.45 4.55
C VAL A 41 -17.30 6.54 4.64
N GLU A 42 -18.49 7.06 4.38
CA GLU A 42 -19.74 6.28 4.32
C GLU A 42 -19.68 5.20 3.22
N ASP A 43 -19.17 5.53 2.04
CA ASP A 43 -18.96 4.55 0.96
C ASP A 43 -18.07 3.38 1.41
N VAL A 44 -16.96 3.68 2.10
CA VAL A 44 -16.01 2.70 2.63
C VAL A 44 -16.66 1.83 3.70
N ARG A 45 -17.37 2.44 4.66
CA ARG A 45 -18.11 1.73 5.72
C ARG A 45 -19.18 0.81 5.13
N SER A 46 -19.91 1.27 4.11
CA SER A 46 -20.92 0.45 3.42
C SER A 46 -20.32 -0.79 2.74
N ILE A 47 -19.12 -0.68 2.15
CA ILE A 47 -18.42 -1.84 1.61
C ILE A 47 -17.98 -2.78 2.74
N ALA A 48 -17.43 -2.25 3.83
CA ALA A 48 -16.95 -3.06 4.95
C ALA A 48 -18.08 -3.84 5.65
N SER A 49 -19.22 -3.19 5.94
CA SER A 49 -20.42 -3.82 6.49
C SER A 49 -20.85 -5.02 5.65
N SER A 50 -20.85 -4.86 4.33
CA SER A 50 -21.20 -5.92 3.38
C SER A 50 -20.18 -7.07 3.32
N VAL A 51 -18.93 -6.86 3.75
CA VAL A 51 -17.86 -7.87 3.73
C VAL A 51 -17.73 -8.59 5.06
N LEU A 52 -18.07 -7.93 6.16
CA LEU A 52 -17.92 -8.42 7.54
C LEU A 52 -19.25 -8.87 8.17
N ASP A 53 -20.33 -8.98 7.39
CA ASP A 53 -21.68 -9.31 7.86
C ASP A 53 -22.11 -8.39 9.02
N ASP A 54 -22.04 -7.08 8.80
CA ASP A 54 -22.40 -6.00 9.73
C ASP A 54 -21.57 -5.92 11.02
N ARG A 55 -20.40 -6.57 11.05
CA ARG A 55 -19.39 -6.33 12.09
C ARG A 55 -18.53 -5.13 11.72
N ASP A 56 -18.23 -4.29 12.71
CA ASP A 56 -17.55 -3.02 12.51
C ASP A 56 -16.03 -3.13 12.70
N LEU A 57 -15.31 -2.32 11.93
CA LEU A 57 -13.91 -2.01 12.18
C LEU A 57 -13.82 -0.57 12.68
N THR A 58 -13.03 -0.34 13.72
CA THR A 58 -12.96 0.98 14.39
C THR A 58 -11.65 1.72 14.18
N TYR A 59 -10.70 1.14 13.42
CA TYR A 59 -9.37 1.70 13.20
C TYR A 59 -9.21 2.42 11.85
N GLY A 60 -8.17 3.23 11.73
CA GLY A 60 -7.72 3.81 10.46
C GLY A 60 -8.81 4.61 9.74
N ILE A 61 -9.06 4.29 8.46
CA ILE A 61 -10.04 4.94 7.59
C ILE A 61 -11.47 4.93 8.18
N PHE A 62 -11.81 3.94 9.00
CA PHE A 62 -13.17 3.78 9.53
C PHE A 62 -13.49 4.72 10.68
N SER A 63 -12.48 5.29 11.35
CA SER A 63 -12.69 6.30 12.40
C SER A 63 -13.36 7.57 11.86
N GLY A 64 -13.14 7.90 10.58
CA GLY A 64 -13.56 9.17 10.00
C GLY A 64 -12.73 10.36 10.48
N ASP A 65 -11.68 10.14 11.27
CA ASP A 65 -10.82 11.18 11.82
C ASP A 65 -10.06 11.91 10.70
N PRO A 66 -10.22 13.25 10.56
CA PRO A 66 -9.52 14.03 9.54
C PRO A 66 -8.00 13.90 9.61
N GLU A 67 -7.40 13.73 10.80
CA GLU A 67 -5.95 13.56 10.91
C GLU A 67 -5.50 12.24 10.29
N THR A 68 -6.18 11.15 10.60
CA THR A 68 -5.95 9.84 9.97
C THR A 68 -6.16 9.90 8.45
N LEU A 69 -7.20 10.58 8.00
CA LEU A 69 -7.51 10.79 6.58
C LEU A 69 -6.51 11.71 5.87
N SER A 70 -5.81 12.58 6.60
CA SER A 70 -4.70 13.40 6.07
C SER A 70 -3.45 12.58 5.73
N ARG A 71 -3.37 11.34 6.22
CA ARG A 71 -2.27 10.40 5.99
C ARG A 71 -2.72 9.16 5.20
N THR A 72 -3.84 9.23 4.49
CA THR A 72 -4.40 8.10 3.75
C THR A 72 -4.36 8.35 2.24
N VAL A 73 -4.10 7.31 1.44
CA VAL A 73 -4.47 7.29 0.02
C VAL A 73 -5.59 6.29 -0.14
N LEU A 74 -6.76 6.77 -0.57
CA LEU A 74 -7.95 5.95 -0.71
C LEU A 74 -8.28 5.76 -2.19
N THR A 75 -8.46 4.52 -2.57
CA THR A 75 -8.96 4.13 -3.88
C THR A 75 -10.31 3.46 -3.71
N VAL A 76 -11.38 4.03 -4.28
CA VAL A 76 -12.73 3.46 -4.24
C VAL A 76 -13.21 3.14 -5.64
N VAL A 77 -13.69 1.92 -5.84
CA VAL A 77 -14.27 1.45 -7.10
C VAL A 77 -15.79 1.54 -7.03
N TYR A 78 -16.37 2.14 -8.06
CA TYR A 78 -17.80 2.35 -8.22
C TYR A 78 -18.33 1.68 -9.49
N GLU A 79 -19.56 1.21 -9.44
CA GLU A 79 -20.34 0.89 -10.63
C GLU A 79 -20.63 2.18 -11.42
N LYS A 80 -20.31 2.20 -12.73
CA LYS A 80 -20.62 3.32 -13.62
C LYS A 80 -22.11 3.60 -13.67
N ARG A 81 -22.91 2.55 -13.64
CA ARG A 81 -24.37 2.62 -13.57
C ARG A 81 -24.79 2.68 -12.11
N GLY A 82 -25.48 3.74 -11.71
CA GLY A 82 -25.99 3.88 -10.35
C GLY A 82 -24.98 4.37 -9.30
N GLY A 83 -23.68 4.33 -9.59
CA GLY A 83 -22.67 4.94 -8.72
C GLY A 83 -22.43 4.18 -7.42
N ARG A 84 -22.85 2.91 -7.31
CA ARG A 84 -22.70 2.12 -6.08
C ARG A 84 -21.23 1.82 -5.79
N PRO A 85 -20.73 2.03 -4.55
CA PRO A 85 -19.37 1.64 -4.16
C PRO A 85 -19.27 0.11 -3.98
N VAL A 86 -18.29 -0.52 -4.61
CA VAL A 86 -18.16 -1.99 -4.67
C VAL A 86 -16.86 -2.55 -4.12
N ALA A 87 -15.80 -1.75 -4.08
CA ALA A 87 -14.52 -2.15 -3.49
C ALA A 87 -13.71 -0.92 -3.09
N PHE A 88 -12.79 -1.07 -2.14
CA PHE A 88 -11.82 -0.04 -1.83
C PHE A 88 -10.44 -0.61 -1.46
N ASN A 89 -9.43 0.24 -1.56
CA ASN A 89 -8.10 0.07 -0.98
C ASN A 89 -7.73 1.33 -0.20
N ALA A 90 -7.34 1.18 1.07
CA ALA A 90 -6.85 2.26 1.90
C ALA A 90 -5.36 2.03 2.22
N LEU A 91 -4.49 2.90 1.70
CA LEU A 91 -3.07 2.93 2.02
C LEU A 91 -2.80 3.98 3.09
N ALA A 92 -1.98 3.66 4.09
CA ALA A 92 -1.51 4.66 5.04
C ALA A 92 -0.13 5.20 4.61
N ILE A 93 0.09 6.50 4.79
CA ILE A 93 1.37 7.17 4.58
C ILE A 93 2.01 7.34 5.95
N LEU A 94 3.10 6.60 6.18
CA LEU A 94 3.82 6.60 7.45
C LEU A 94 5.13 7.37 7.27
N ASP A 95 5.42 8.30 8.16
CA ASP A 95 6.72 8.98 8.14
C ASP A 95 7.76 8.19 8.94
N ALA A 96 9.00 8.17 8.48
CA ALA A 96 10.13 7.56 9.19
C ALA A 96 11.42 8.36 8.96
N ASP A 97 12.40 8.20 9.85
CA ASP A 97 13.75 8.70 9.64
C ASP A 97 14.67 7.58 9.14
N LEU A 98 15.38 7.85 8.04
CA LEU A 98 16.41 6.94 7.55
C LEU A 98 17.68 7.72 7.19
N GLY A 99 18.67 7.63 8.07
CA GLY A 99 19.96 8.32 7.89
C GLY A 99 19.84 9.84 8.03
N GLY A 100 19.02 10.31 8.97
CA GLY A 100 18.79 11.74 9.21
C GLY A 100 17.92 12.40 8.14
N ARG A 101 17.13 11.60 7.42
CA ARG A 101 16.22 12.07 6.37
C ARG A 101 14.82 11.54 6.64
N SER A 102 13.84 12.44 6.57
CA SER A 102 12.43 12.05 6.55
C SER A 102 12.12 11.29 5.26
N VAL A 103 11.57 10.09 5.40
CA VAL A 103 11.10 9.24 4.31
C VAL A 103 9.65 8.85 4.57
N GLU A 104 8.85 8.77 3.51
CA GLU A 104 7.48 8.26 3.57
C GLU A 104 7.45 6.79 3.17
N ILE A 105 6.78 5.98 3.99
CA ILE A 105 6.48 4.57 3.75
C ILE A 105 5.01 4.46 3.38
N LEU A 106 4.72 3.84 2.23
CA LEU A 106 3.35 3.49 1.85
C LEU A 106 3.00 2.13 2.46
N HIS A 107 2.18 2.14 3.51
CA HIS A 107 1.63 0.91 4.07
C HIS A 107 0.49 0.41 3.17
N LEU A 108 0.67 -0.80 2.65
CA LEU A 108 -0.30 -1.58 1.88
C LEU A 108 -1.42 -2.01 2.84
N GLY A 109 -2.31 -1.07 3.13
CA GLY A 109 -3.40 -1.27 4.07
C GLY A 109 -4.54 -2.08 3.47
N LEU A 110 -5.73 -1.90 4.05
CA LEU A 110 -6.86 -2.80 3.85
C LEU A 110 -7.41 -2.76 2.42
N VAL A 111 -7.78 -3.94 1.92
CA VAL A 111 -8.58 -4.10 0.70
C VAL A 111 -9.82 -4.91 0.99
N MET A 112 -10.96 -4.34 0.59
CA MET A 112 -12.25 -5.01 0.68
C MET A 112 -12.98 -4.92 -0.65
N VAL A 113 -13.60 -6.03 -1.02
CA VAL A 113 -14.41 -6.19 -2.22
C VAL A 113 -15.70 -6.85 -1.81
N ARG A 114 -16.84 -6.22 -2.11
CA ARG A 114 -18.15 -6.77 -1.75
C ARG A 114 -18.30 -8.19 -2.32
N PRO A 115 -18.93 -9.13 -1.59
CA PRO A 115 -19.03 -10.54 -1.99
C PRO A 115 -19.65 -10.76 -3.38
N ASP A 116 -20.64 -9.96 -3.75
CA ASP A 116 -21.40 -10.02 -5.00
C ASP A 116 -20.60 -9.64 -6.26
N VAL A 117 -19.41 -9.05 -6.10
CA VAL A 117 -18.56 -8.60 -7.23
C VAL A 117 -17.15 -9.20 -7.23
N ARG A 118 -16.85 -10.18 -6.36
CA ARG A 118 -15.53 -10.83 -6.28
C ARG A 118 -15.17 -11.55 -7.60
N GLY A 119 -13.86 -11.67 -7.88
CA GLY A 119 -13.35 -12.44 -9.03
C GLY A 119 -13.19 -11.68 -10.36
N LYS A 120 -13.54 -10.39 -10.43
CA LYS A 120 -13.43 -9.57 -11.66
C LYS A 120 -12.06 -8.90 -11.88
N GLY A 121 -10.97 -9.48 -11.38
CA GLY A 121 -9.62 -8.89 -11.50
C GLY A 121 -9.38 -7.60 -10.71
N LEU A 122 -10.32 -7.21 -9.84
CA LEU A 122 -10.33 -5.96 -9.09
C LEU A 122 -9.08 -5.72 -8.23
N SER A 123 -8.50 -6.77 -7.65
CA SER A 123 -7.32 -6.65 -6.77
C SER A 123 -6.09 -6.09 -7.50
N ALA A 124 -5.95 -6.37 -8.81
CA ALA A 124 -4.86 -5.81 -9.62
C ALA A 124 -5.04 -4.30 -9.83
N THR A 125 -6.29 -3.86 -10.08
CA THR A 125 -6.64 -2.44 -10.21
C THR A 125 -6.45 -1.69 -8.89
N LEU A 126 -6.84 -2.29 -7.76
CA LEU A 126 -6.83 -1.64 -6.44
C LEU A 126 -5.40 -1.36 -5.93
N TYR A 127 -4.51 -2.37 -5.94
CA TYR A 127 -3.14 -2.18 -5.47
C TYR A 127 -2.20 -1.63 -6.54
N GLY A 128 -2.25 -2.20 -7.76
CA GLY A 128 -1.28 -1.92 -8.80
C GLY A 128 -1.37 -0.48 -9.33
N LEU A 129 -2.57 -0.03 -9.67
CA LEU A 129 -2.76 1.29 -10.27
C LEU A 129 -2.44 2.43 -9.30
N THR A 130 -2.89 2.33 -8.05
CA THR A 130 -2.61 3.30 -6.99
C THR A 130 -1.11 3.43 -6.75
N CYS A 131 -0.41 2.30 -6.58
CA CYS A 131 1.04 2.29 -6.37
C CYS A 131 1.80 2.88 -7.58
N VAL A 132 1.40 2.56 -8.81
CA VAL A 132 2.01 3.09 -10.03
C VAL A 132 1.81 4.60 -10.14
N LEU A 133 0.59 5.10 -9.89
CA LEU A 133 0.31 6.54 -9.95
C LEU A 133 1.10 7.32 -8.90
N LEU A 134 1.18 6.81 -7.68
CA LEU A 134 2.00 7.42 -6.62
C LEU A 134 3.49 7.39 -6.96
N PHE A 135 3.98 6.29 -7.53
CA PHE A 135 5.37 6.19 -7.99
C PHE A 135 5.69 7.19 -9.10
N VAL A 136 4.86 7.28 -10.13
CA VAL A 136 5.01 8.25 -11.24
C VAL A 136 4.94 9.68 -10.72
N ARG A 137 4.01 9.96 -9.81
CA ARG A 137 3.87 11.28 -9.17
C ARG A 137 5.09 11.66 -8.34
N ARG A 138 5.75 10.69 -7.70
CA ARG A 138 7.06 10.86 -7.04
C ARG A 138 8.23 10.81 -8.03
N GLN A 139 7.97 11.12 -9.31
CA GLN A 139 8.95 11.13 -10.39
C GLN A 139 9.71 9.81 -10.50
N CYS A 140 9.03 8.69 -10.24
CA CYS A 140 9.61 7.35 -10.27
C CYS A 140 10.84 7.18 -9.35
N ARG A 141 10.89 7.94 -8.24
CA ARG A 141 11.86 7.72 -7.17
C ARG A 141 11.43 6.55 -6.32
N ALA A 142 12.40 5.81 -5.78
CA ALA A 142 12.12 4.65 -4.94
C ALA A 142 11.26 5.05 -3.73
N VAL A 143 10.22 4.26 -3.47
CA VAL A 143 9.29 4.47 -2.36
C VAL A 143 9.31 3.24 -1.47
N TRP A 144 9.48 3.44 -0.17
CA TRP A 144 9.35 2.35 0.79
C TRP A 144 7.89 1.91 0.90
N VAL A 145 7.67 0.61 0.96
CA VAL A 145 6.37 0.01 1.22
C VAL A 145 6.44 -0.87 2.45
N SER A 146 5.31 -0.98 3.16
CA SER A 146 5.14 -1.97 4.21
C SER A 146 3.82 -2.72 4.03
N SER A 147 3.72 -3.93 4.56
CA SER A 147 2.50 -4.73 4.58
C SER A 147 2.45 -5.51 5.89
N VAL A 148 1.26 -5.64 6.48
CA VAL A 148 1.02 -6.42 7.69
C VAL A 148 -0.07 -7.44 7.39
N THR A 149 0.25 -8.73 7.52
CA THR A 149 -0.72 -9.79 7.21
C THR A 149 -0.29 -11.16 7.72
N GLN A 150 -1.28 -11.99 8.06
CA GLN A 150 -1.13 -13.43 8.28
C GLN A 150 -1.54 -14.27 7.06
N VAL A 151 -1.90 -13.65 5.92
CA VAL A 151 -2.44 -14.35 4.75
C VAL A 151 -1.32 -14.70 3.76
N PRO A 152 -1.04 -16.00 3.52
CA PRO A 152 0.06 -16.41 2.64
C PRO A 152 -0.01 -15.86 1.22
N ALA A 153 -1.23 -15.77 0.65
CA ALA A 153 -1.42 -15.20 -0.68
C ALA A 153 -0.97 -13.73 -0.76
N VAL A 154 -1.16 -12.95 0.31
CA VAL A 154 -0.73 -11.55 0.38
C VAL A 154 0.78 -11.47 0.58
N VAL A 155 1.34 -12.31 1.47
CA VAL A 155 2.80 -12.41 1.68
C VAL A 155 3.54 -12.67 0.38
N GLY A 156 3.07 -13.65 -0.39
CA GLY A 156 3.62 -13.98 -1.70
C GLY A 156 3.41 -12.85 -2.72
N MET A 157 2.22 -12.23 -2.76
CA MET A 157 1.95 -11.11 -3.65
C MET A 157 2.91 -9.94 -3.42
N VAL A 158 3.14 -9.55 -2.17
CA VAL A 158 4.07 -8.46 -1.80
C VAL A 158 5.50 -8.84 -2.21
N ALA A 159 5.96 -10.04 -1.84
CA ALA A 159 7.30 -10.52 -2.17
C ALA A 159 7.56 -10.64 -3.68
N GLU A 160 6.55 -10.99 -4.47
CA GLU A 160 6.66 -11.09 -5.94
C GLU A 160 6.55 -9.74 -6.65
N THR A 161 5.89 -8.75 -6.03
CA THR A 161 5.59 -7.46 -6.67
C THR A 161 6.66 -6.42 -6.38
N PHE A 162 7.09 -6.29 -5.12
CA PHE A 162 8.01 -5.22 -4.69
C PHE A 162 9.46 -5.69 -4.64
N SER A 163 10.38 -4.74 -4.68
CA SER A 163 11.83 -5.00 -4.66
C SER A 163 12.34 -5.03 -3.22
N ASP A 164 13.43 -5.77 -3.01
CA ASP A 164 14.13 -5.87 -1.71
C ASP A 164 13.17 -6.14 -0.54
N VAL A 165 12.23 -7.07 -0.70
CA VAL A 165 11.22 -7.36 0.33
C VAL A 165 11.81 -8.24 1.44
N TYR A 166 11.64 -7.83 2.69
CA TYR A 166 11.93 -8.63 3.88
C TYR A 166 10.85 -8.46 4.97
N PRO A 167 10.38 -9.56 5.59
CA PRO A 167 10.57 -10.95 5.18
C PRO A 167 9.91 -11.22 3.82
N GLY A 168 10.53 -12.08 3.02
CA GLY A 168 10.09 -12.35 1.66
C GLY A 168 10.30 -13.81 1.31
N ARG A 169 11.05 -14.08 0.25
CA ARG A 169 11.50 -15.46 -0.05
C ARG A 169 12.47 -15.93 1.05
N PRO A 170 12.66 -17.24 1.28
CA PRO A 170 13.57 -17.76 2.31
C PRO A 170 15.02 -17.23 2.20
N VAL A 171 15.47 -16.88 1.00
CA VAL A 171 16.81 -16.31 0.75
C VAL A 171 16.89 -14.79 0.93
N ALA A 172 15.76 -14.12 1.22
CA ALA A 172 15.71 -12.68 1.41
C ALA A 172 16.55 -12.30 2.63
N ARG A 173 17.33 -11.22 2.48
CA ARG A 173 18.21 -10.74 3.54
C ARG A 173 17.64 -9.50 4.18
N ARG A 174 17.63 -9.49 5.52
CA ARG A 174 17.40 -8.31 6.32
C ARG A 174 18.54 -7.31 6.10
N SER A 175 18.20 -6.06 5.81
CA SER A 175 19.17 -4.96 5.86
C SER A 175 18.92 -4.08 7.09
N PHE A 176 19.92 -3.29 7.48
CA PHE A 176 19.76 -2.30 8.55
C PHE A 176 18.59 -1.33 8.31
N GLN A 177 18.31 -0.99 7.05
CA GLN A 177 17.18 -0.13 6.70
C GLN A 177 15.84 -0.81 7.02
N HIS A 178 15.70 -2.11 6.72
CA HIS A 178 14.51 -2.87 7.08
C HIS A 178 14.25 -2.83 8.59
N GLU A 179 15.28 -3.14 9.37
CA GLU A 179 15.18 -3.16 10.83
C GLU A 179 14.78 -1.79 11.40
N ARG A 180 15.45 -0.72 10.91
CA ARG A 180 15.19 0.63 11.39
C ARG A 180 13.81 1.15 11.01
N LEU A 181 13.30 0.78 9.85
CA LEU A 181 11.94 1.13 9.43
C LEU A 181 10.91 0.33 10.22
N ALA A 182 11.13 -0.97 10.44
CA ALA A 182 10.22 -1.82 11.21
C ALA A 182 10.05 -1.34 12.65
N GLN A 183 11.17 -1.02 13.33
CA GLN A 183 11.14 -0.44 14.68
C GLN A 183 10.32 0.86 14.74
N GLN A 184 10.46 1.74 13.74
CA GLN A 184 9.71 3.00 13.71
C GLN A 184 8.24 2.82 13.35
N ILE A 185 7.91 1.88 12.47
CA ILE A 185 6.52 1.51 12.17
C ILE A 185 5.85 1.00 13.44
N MET A 186 6.48 0.05 14.14
CA MET A 186 5.88 -0.53 15.33
C MET A 186 5.84 0.43 16.52
N GLY A 187 6.86 1.27 16.68
CA GLY A 187 6.92 2.22 17.79
C GLY A 187 6.00 3.43 17.66
N ARG A 188 5.53 3.78 16.45
CA ARG A 188 4.73 5.01 16.22
C ARG A 188 3.44 4.79 15.44
N TRP A 189 3.40 3.80 14.56
CA TRP A 189 2.37 3.70 13.52
C TRP A 189 1.50 2.43 13.60
N ARG A 190 1.68 1.56 14.60
CA ARG A 190 0.91 0.32 14.76
C ARG A 190 -0.62 0.52 14.74
N HIS A 191 -1.10 1.63 15.32
CA HIS A 191 -2.51 2.00 15.31
C HIS A 191 -3.08 2.22 13.90
N ALA A 192 -2.24 2.60 12.92
CA ALA A 192 -2.68 2.89 11.56
C ALA A 192 -3.24 1.66 10.83
N PHE A 193 -2.90 0.45 11.31
CA PHE A 193 -3.37 -0.82 10.77
C PHE A 193 -4.06 -1.69 11.83
N GLY A 194 -4.58 -1.07 12.91
CA GLY A 194 -5.46 -1.73 13.87
C GLY A 194 -4.75 -2.67 14.84
N VAL A 195 -3.46 -2.43 15.10
CA VAL A 195 -2.67 -3.14 16.10
C VAL A 195 -2.63 -2.33 17.40
N GLY A 196 -2.99 -2.96 18.51
CA GLY A 196 -3.04 -2.36 19.84
C GLY A 196 -1.66 -2.14 20.47
N ASP A 197 -1.64 -1.43 21.60
CA ASP A 197 -0.39 -1.13 22.31
C ASP A 197 0.20 -2.34 23.05
N GLU A 198 -0.66 -3.29 23.40
CA GLU A 198 -0.39 -4.58 24.02
C GLU A 198 0.31 -5.58 23.08
N ALA A 199 0.16 -5.39 21.76
CA ALA A 199 0.78 -6.25 20.78
C ALA A 199 2.31 -6.15 20.86
N GLY A 200 2.96 -7.30 20.95
CA GLY A 200 4.42 -7.40 20.92
C GLY A 200 4.97 -7.30 19.49
N PHE A 201 6.28 -7.06 19.39
CA PHE A 201 7.00 -7.08 18.12
C PHE A 201 8.32 -7.84 18.24
N ASP A 202 8.44 -8.93 17.50
CA ASP A 202 9.68 -9.67 17.30
C ASP A 202 10.45 -9.04 16.13
N ALA A 203 11.43 -8.20 16.46
CA ALA A 203 12.25 -7.49 15.47
C ALA A 203 13.20 -8.41 14.68
N ASP A 204 13.45 -9.62 15.15
CA ASP A 204 14.31 -10.57 14.43
C ASP A 204 13.56 -11.29 13.33
N ARG A 205 12.31 -11.67 13.60
CA ARG A 205 11.44 -12.36 12.63
C ARG A 205 10.50 -11.43 11.88
N PHE A 206 10.41 -10.17 12.30
CA PHE A 206 9.43 -9.18 11.84
C PHE A 206 7.99 -9.67 12.02
N VAL A 207 7.74 -10.30 13.17
CA VAL A 207 6.42 -10.82 13.54
C VAL A 207 5.82 -9.89 14.60
N ILE A 208 4.62 -9.40 14.31
CA ILE A 208 3.77 -8.70 15.27
C ILE A 208 2.98 -9.76 16.01
N THR A 209 3.18 -9.88 17.31
CA THR A 209 2.49 -10.88 18.12
C THR A 209 1.22 -10.30 18.70
N ASP A 210 0.13 -11.07 18.65
CA ASP A 210 -1.20 -10.61 19.13
C ASP A 210 -1.66 -9.31 18.44
N ALA A 211 -1.60 -9.32 17.10
CA ALA A 211 -1.78 -8.13 16.26
C ALA A 211 -3.23 -7.63 16.21
N TYR A 212 -4.21 -8.49 16.50
CA TYR A 212 -5.64 -8.22 16.27
C TYR A 212 -6.34 -7.65 17.50
N THR A 213 -5.76 -6.62 18.08
CA THR A 213 -6.18 -6.05 19.38
C THR A 213 -6.60 -4.58 19.31
N GLY A 214 -6.24 -3.88 18.23
CA GLY A 214 -6.53 -2.46 18.03
C GLY A 214 -7.78 -2.19 17.18
N GLY A 215 -8.80 -3.04 17.27
CA GLY A 215 -10.05 -2.91 16.50
C GLY A 215 -10.02 -3.60 15.12
N SER A 216 -9.04 -4.47 14.88
CA SER A 216 -8.91 -5.29 13.68
C SER A 216 -9.36 -6.74 13.87
N ASP A 217 -9.89 -7.09 15.04
CA ASP A 217 -10.27 -8.43 15.51
C ASP A 217 -11.01 -9.27 14.46
N GLU A 218 -11.95 -8.64 13.75
CA GLU A 218 -12.78 -9.26 12.72
C GLU A 218 -12.04 -9.69 11.45
N LEU A 219 -10.77 -9.30 11.33
CA LEU A 219 -9.87 -9.70 10.24
C LEU A 219 -9.03 -10.93 10.60
N LYS A 220 -9.05 -11.39 11.85
CA LYS A 220 -8.27 -12.54 12.30
C LYS A 220 -8.71 -13.80 11.54
N LYS A 221 -7.74 -14.52 10.98
CA LYS A 221 -7.96 -15.77 10.23
C LYS A 221 -7.23 -16.92 10.89
N THR A 222 -7.69 -18.12 10.59
CA THR A 222 -6.94 -19.35 10.86
C THR A 222 -6.08 -19.70 9.66
N LEU A 223 -5.04 -20.52 9.86
CA LEU A 223 -4.23 -21.02 8.75
C LEU A 223 -5.10 -21.73 7.70
N GLU A 224 -6.17 -22.43 8.11
CA GLU A 224 -7.07 -23.16 7.22
C GLU A 224 -7.94 -22.23 6.36
N THR A 225 -8.41 -21.13 6.94
CA THR A 225 -9.30 -20.15 6.26
C THR A 225 -8.52 -19.08 5.49
N ALA A 226 -7.24 -18.88 5.83
CA ALA A 226 -6.36 -17.96 5.12
C ALA A 226 -6.12 -18.42 3.67
N ALA A 227 -6.30 -17.49 2.73
CA ALA A 227 -6.07 -17.75 1.31
C ALA A 227 -4.61 -18.17 1.06
N LYS A 228 -4.44 -19.32 0.42
CA LYS A 228 -3.13 -19.90 0.13
C LYS A 228 -2.49 -19.25 -1.09
N HIS A 229 -1.18 -19.13 -1.05
CA HIS A 229 -0.41 -18.76 -2.23
C HIS A 229 -0.20 -19.99 -3.12
N ARG A 230 -0.10 -19.79 -4.44
CA ARG A 230 0.17 -20.84 -5.44
C ARG A 230 1.54 -21.52 -5.25
N ASP A 231 2.51 -20.75 -4.76
CA ASP A 231 3.86 -21.21 -4.43
C ASP A 231 3.90 -21.55 -2.94
N ALA A 232 4.21 -22.82 -2.64
CA ALA A 232 4.17 -23.38 -1.29
C ALA A 232 5.10 -22.66 -0.33
N ILE A 233 6.21 -22.08 -0.80
CA ILE A 233 7.21 -21.42 0.05
C ILE A 233 6.61 -20.36 0.97
N TYR A 234 5.58 -19.63 0.52
CA TYR A 234 4.95 -18.58 1.32
C TYR A 234 3.91 -19.15 2.29
N ASN A 235 3.27 -20.27 1.94
CA ASN A 235 2.40 -20.99 2.87
C ASN A 235 3.23 -21.57 4.02
N ASP A 236 4.38 -22.17 3.69
CA ASP A 236 5.31 -22.78 4.65
C ASP A 236 5.94 -21.70 5.54
N LEU A 237 6.34 -20.56 4.98
CA LEU A 237 6.84 -19.42 5.75
C LEU A 237 5.82 -18.95 6.79
N CYS A 238 4.57 -18.71 6.40
CA CYS A 238 3.55 -18.25 7.34
C CYS A 238 3.24 -19.31 8.40
N ALA A 239 3.19 -20.59 8.02
CA ALA A 239 2.94 -21.68 8.96
C ALA A 239 4.10 -21.88 9.95
N ALA A 240 5.34 -21.59 9.55
CA ALA A 240 6.52 -21.71 10.41
C ALA A 240 6.68 -20.51 11.36
N GLU A 241 6.38 -19.30 10.88
CA GLU A 241 6.69 -18.07 11.62
C GLU A 241 5.54 -17.54 12.48
N LEU A 242 4.27 -17.84 12.13
CA LEU A 242 3.10 -17.21 12.74
C LEU A 242 2.33 -18.16 13.66
N ASP A 243 2.01 -17.69 14.86
CA ASP A 243 0.97 -18.27 15.70
C ASP A 243 -0.40 -17.66 15.35
N TYR A 244 -1.17 -18.38 14.52
CA TYR A 244 -2.54 -17.99 14.13
C TYR A 244 -3.53 -18.01 15.31
N GLY A 245 -3.27 -18.83 16.34
CA GLY A 245 -4.11 -18.91 17.53
C GLY A 245 -4.00 -17.64 18.35
N ARG A 246 -2.77 -17.17 18.58
CA ARG A 246 -2.49 -15.85 19.17
C ARG A 246 -2.96 -14.72 18.25
N GLY A 247 -2.80 -14.86 16.94
CA GLY A 247 -3.17 -13.83 15.96
C GLY A 247 -1.94 -13.00 15.56
N ASP A 248 -0.87 -13.69 15.21
CA ASP A 248 0.35 -13.07 14.75
C ASP A 248 0.23 -12.60 13.30
N ASP A 249 0.85 -11.47 12.97
CA ASP A 249 0.99 -10.97 11.61
C ASP A 249 2.46 -10.80 11.22
N LEU A 250 2.75 -11.01 9.93
CA LEU A 250 4.06 -10.73 9.36
C LEU A 250 4.13 -9.28 8.88
N LEU A 251 5.11 -8.52 9.36
CA LEU A 251 5.44 -7.18 8.86
C LEU A 251 6.47 -7.30 7.73
N GLN A 252 6.05 -7.11 6.49
CA GLN A 252 6.95 -7.03 5.35
C GLN A 252 7.28 -5.59 5.02
N ILE A 253 8.54 -5.32 4.67
CA ILE A 253 9.02 -4.04 4.18
C ILE A 253 9.74 -4.27 2.85
N GLY A 254 9.52 -3.40 1.88
CA GLY A 254 10.20 -3.45 0.58
C GLY A 254 10.16 -2.11 -0.14
N GLN A 255 10.35 -2.12 -1.45
CA GLN A 255 10.39 -0.89 -2.26
C GLN A 255 9.59 -1.00 -3.56
N ILE A 256 8.90 0.09 -3.90
CA ILE A 256 8.49 0.37 -5.28
C ILE A 256 9.64 1.12 -5.94
N ASP A 257 10.28 0.49 -6.92
CA ASP A 257 11.35 1.05 -7.73
C ASP A 257 11.10 0.73 -9.22
N MET A 258 12.02 1.16 -10.09
CA MET A 258 11.91 0.87 -11.52
C MET A 258 11.94 -0.64 -11.83
N ARG A 259 12.56 -1.47 -10.98
CA ARG A 259 12.54 -2.93 -11.14
C ARG A 259 11.16 -3.50 -10.82
N ALA A 260 10.50 -3.01 -9.76
CA ALA A 260 9.12 -3.35 -9.43
C ALA A 260 8.17 -2.88 -10.53
N ALA A 261 8.33 -1.66 -11.04
CA ALA A 261 7.55 -1.14 -12.16
C ALA A 261 7.72 -1.98 -13.43
N SER A 262 8.96 -2.40 -13.75
CA SER A 262 9.26 -3.30 -14.87
C SER A 262 8.59 -4.67 -14.72
N ARG A 263 8.63 -5.27 -13.52
CA ARG A 263 7.92 -6.53 -13.22
C ARG A 263 6.41 -6.39 -13.35
N TYR A 264 5.84 -5.31 -12.85
CA TYR A 264 4.42 -5.03 -13.00
C TYR A 264 4.03 -4.90 -14.47
N LEU A 265 4.79 -4.12 -15.25
CA LEU A 265 4.55 -3.96 -16.69
C LEU A 265 4.63 -5.30 -17.44
N ALA A 266 5.60 -6.15 -17.12
CA ALA A 266 5.74 -7.48 -17.71
C ALA A 266 4.57 -8.42 -17.36
N LYS A 267 3.89 -8.19 -16.24
CA LYS A 267 2.70 -8.95 -15.83
C LYS A 267 1.43 -8.48 -16.56
N VAL A 268 1.36 -7.18 -16.89
CA VAL A 268 0.22 -6.56 -17.58
C VAL A 268 0.34 -6.65 -19.10
N ALA A 269 1.58 -6.62 -19.63
CA ALA A 269 1.88 -6.73 -21.05
C ALA A 269 2.91 -7.85 -21.29
N SER A 270 2.55 -8.83 -22.12
CA SER A 270 3.43 -9.97 -22.38
C SER A 270 4.77 -9.52 -23.01
N PRO A 271 5.93 -10.00 -22.48
CA PRO A 271 7.26 -9.68 -22.98
C PRO A 271 7.48 -9.92 -24.47
N ASP A 272 6.77 -10.90 -25.02
CA ASP A 272 6.99 -11.43 -26.36
C ASP A 272 6.18 -10.69 -27.43
N THR A 273 5.47 -9.63 -27.01
CA THR A 273 4.65 -8.82 -27.90
C THR A 273 5.35 -7.50 -28.24
N VAL A 274 5.16 -7.01 -29.46
CA VAL A 274 5.71 -5.70 -29.91
C VAL A 274 5.34 -4.56 -28.94
N PRO A 275 4.10 -4.46 -28.41
CA PRO A 275 3.77 -3.51 -27.35
C PRO A 275 4.56 -3.71 -26.04
N GLY A 276 4.84 -4.96 -25.65
CA GLY A 276 5.65 -5.27 -24.47
C GLY A 276 7.12 -4.83 -24.61
N LEU A 277 7.71 -5.05 -25.79
CA LEU A 277 9.06 -4.59 -26.13
C LEU A 277 9.15 -3.05 -26.20
N LEU A 278 8.18 -2.39 -26.83
CA LEU A 278 8.08 -0.93 -26.85
C LEU A 278 7.92 -0.35 -25.44
N GLY A 279 7.09 -0.97 -24.60
CA GLY A 279 6.91 -0.57 -23.20
C GLY A 279 8.20 -0.65 -22.39
N ARG A 280 9.00 -1.71 -22.57
CA ARG A 280 10.31 -1.86 -21.93
C ARG A 280 11.31 -0.82 -22.43
N PHE A 281 11.37 -0.57 -23.73
CA PHE A 281 12.25 0.45 -24.30
C PHE A 281 11.88 1.86 -23.82
N ALA A 282 10.59 2.18 -23.75
CA ALA A 282 10.09 3.42 -23.18
C ALA A 282 10.47 3.55 -21.70
N LEU A 283 10.29 2.49 -20.91
CA LEU A 283 10.67 2.46 -19.50
C LEU A 283 12.17 2.72 -19.30
N LEU A 284 13.02 2.07 -20.12
CA LEU A 284 14.47 2.28 -20.10
C LEU A 284 14.86 3.70 -20.50
N THR A 285 14.23 4.26 -21.54
CA THR A 285 14.46 5.66 -21.98
C THR A 285 14.03 6.65 -20.90
N ILE A 286 12.88 6.41 -20.26
CA ILE A 286 12.40 7.19 -19.13
C ILE A 286 13.41 7.12 -17.98
N GLN A 287 13.89 5.92 -17.64
CA GLN A 287 14.83 5.70 -16.55
C GLN A 287 16.19 6.35 -16.78
N ALA A 288 16.75 6.20 -17.98
CA ALA A 288 18.14 6.57 -18.27
C ALA A 288 18.30 8.04 -18.67
N ALA A 289 17.28 8.64 -19.29
CA ALA A 289 17.39 9.99 -19.86
C ALA A 289 16.40 10.98 -19.24
N LEU A 290 15.09 10.65 -19.22
CA LEU A 290 14.06 11.62 -18.83
C LEU A 290 14.02 11.86 -17.32
N LEU A 291 14.07 10.80 -16.49
CA LEU A 291 14.00 10.95 -15.04
C LEU A 291 15.19 11.72 -14.46
N PRO A 292 16.46 11.45 -14.83
CA PRO A 292 17.57 12.27 -14.36
C PRO A 292 17.42 13.75 -14.72
N LEU A 293 16.95 14.05 -15.94
CA LEU A 293 16.69 15.42 -16.37
C LEU A 293 15.54 16.08 -15.57
N VAL A 294 14.43 15.38 -15.39
CA VAL A 294 13.29 15.85 -14.58
C VAL A 294 13.71 16.08 -13.13
N HIS A 295 14.44 15.14 -12.52
CA HIS A 295 14.97 15.29 -11.17
C HIS A 295 15.95 16.46 -11.05
N TRP A 296 16.70 16.76 -12.11
CA TRP A 296 17.67 17.86 -12.11
C TRP A 296 17.00 19.22 -12.17
N LEU A 297 16.00 19.33 -13.04
CA LEU A 297 15.25 20.55 -13.30
C LEU A 297 14.19 20.85 -12.23
N ASP A 298 13.71 19.83 -11.51
CA ASP A 298 12.82 20.05 -10.38
C ASP A 298 13.60 20.53 -9.14
N HIS A 299 13.46 21.81 -8.82
CA HIS A 299 14.05 22.46 -7.66
C HIS A 299 13.19 22.34 -6.39
N THR A 300 11.97 21.80 -6.50
CA THR A 300 11.02 21.72 -5.39
C THR A 300 11.19 20.45 -4.55
N GLN A 301 12.00 19.49 -5.00
CA GLN A 301 12.23 18.20 -4.35
C GLN A 301 13.72 17.99 -4.01
N PRO A 302 14.06 17.50 -2.80
CA PRO A 302 15.46 17.24 -2.41
C PRO A 302 16.06 16.10 -3.25
N TRP A 303 17.38 16.13 -3.47
CA TRP A 303 18.11 15.09 -4.22
C TRP A 303 19.29 14.55 -3.42
N GLY A 304 18.99 13.80 -2.36
CA GLY A 304 20.00 13.13 -1.55
C GLY A 304 21.07 14.08 -1.02
N SER A 305 22.35 13.70 -1.13
CA SER A 305 23.48 14.56 -0.75
C SER A 305 23.78 15.67 -1.76
N LEU A 306 23.26 15.57 -2.98
CA LEU A 306 23.53 16.51 -4.07
C LEU A 306 22.67 17.77 -3.97
N ARG A 307 21.54 17.71 -3.26
CA ARG A 307 20.66 18.87 -3.00
C ARG A 307 19.91 18.67 -1.69
N ALA A 308 20.50 19.15 -0.60
CA ALA A 308 19.85 19.21 0.70
C ALA A 308 18.76 20.30 0.74
N TRP A 309 17.76 20.13 1.59
CA TRP A 309 16.75 21.16 1.83
C TRP A 309 17.42 22.41 2.39
N LYS A 310 17.12 23.59 1.83
CA LYS A 310 17.37 24.85 2.54
C LYS A 310 16.21 25.03 3.51
N THR A 311 16.49 24.82 4.80
CA THR A 311 15.66 25.29 5.91
C THR A 311 15.20 26.71 5.67
#